data_AF-A0A7C5Z3X5-F1
#
_entry.id   AF-A0A7C5Z3X5-F1
#
_cell.length_a   1.000
_cell.length_b   1.000
_cell.length_c   1.000
_cell.angle_alpha   90.00
_cell.angle_beta   90.00
_cell.angle_gamma   90.00
#
_symmetry.space_group_name_H-M   'P 1'
#
loop_
_entity.id
_entity.type
_entity.pdbx_description
1 polymer ?
#
loop_
_entity_poly.entity_id
_entity_poly.type
_entity_poly.pdbx_seq_one_letter_code
_entity_poly.pdbx_strand_id
1 'polypeptide(L)'
;MYGSIREHLAARLGEIRNAGLYKNERTLDSAQQTRVKLRSGQSVLNLCANNYLGLANHPAIVQAAKDALDRWGYGLSSVRFICGTQTIHQQLEAALSRFLKTDDTILYSSCFDANGGLFETLLDAEDAVVS
;
A
#
# COMPACT_ATOMS: atom_id res chain seq x y z
N MET A 1 0.61 -35.00 9.42
CA MET A 1 -0.57 -34.11 9.33
C MET A 1 -0.45 -33.02 8.26
N TYR A 2 0.76 -32.56 7.88
CA TYR A 2 0.94 -31.53 6.83
C TYR A 2 1.34 -32.08 5.43
N GLY A 3 1.46 -33.41 5.27
CA GLY A 3 1.94 -34.02 4.02
C GLY A 3 1.03 -33.73 2.83
N SER A 4 -0.26 -33.96 2.99
CA SER A 4 -1.26 -33.80 1.92
C SER A 4 -1.38 -32.35 1.42
N ILE A 5 -1.42 -31.37 2.32
CA ILE A 5 -1.49 -29.96 1.91
C ILE A 5 -0.20 -29.51 1.21
N ARG A 6 0.96 -29.98 1.68
CA ARG A 6 2.25 -29.65 1.04
C ARG A 6 2.33 -30.22 -0.38
N GLU A 7 1.90 -31.47 -0.56
CA GLU A 7 1.85 -32.13 -1.87
C GLU A 7 0.89 -31.40 -2.82
N HIS A 8 -0.29 -31.03 -2.33
CA HIS A 8 -1.26 -30.26 -3.10
C HIS A 8 -0.69 -28.90 -3.54
N LEU A 9 -0.07 -28.14 -2.61
CA LEU A 9 0.54 -26.84 -2.94
C LEU A 9 1.71 -26.99 -3.92
N ALA A 10 2.54 -28.01 -3.76
CA ALA A 10 3.64 -28.29 -4.69
C ALA A 10 3.12 -28.61 -6.11
N ALA A 11 2.05 -29.41 -6.22
CA ALA A 11 1.41 -29.70 -7.50
C ALA A 11 0.86 -28.42 -8.16
N ARG A 12 0.13 -27.58 -7.40
CA ARG A 12 -0.40 -26.30 -7.92
C ARG A 12 0.70 -25.32 -8.33
N LEU A 13 1.81 -25.25 -7.59
CA LEU A 13 2.98 -24.47 -7.99
C LEU A 13 3.60 -25.01 -9.29
N GLY A 14 3.64 -26.33 -9.46
CA GLY A 14 4.04 -26.98 -10.71
C GLY A 14 3.16 -26.57 -11.88
N GLU A 15 1.84 -26.60 -11.72
CA GLU A 15 0.87 -26.15 -12.73
C GLU A 15 1.06 -24.67 -13.10
N ILE A 16 1.20 -23.79 -12.10
CA ILE A 16 1.44 -22.34 -12.32
C ILE A 16 2.75 -22.11 -13.09
N ARG A 17 3.81 -22.87 -12.78
CA ARG A 17 5.09 -22.79 -13.51
C ARG A 17 4.96 -23.29 -14.94
N ASN A 18 4.32 -24.44 -15.14
CA ASN A 18 4.10 -25.02 -16.47
C ASN A 18 3.23 -24.11 -17.36
N ALA A 19 2.30 -23.37 -16.75
CA ALA A 19 1.47 -22.38 -17.44
C ALA A 19 2.18 -21.04 -17.70
N GLY A 20 3.42 -20.85 -17.23
CA GLY A 20 4.14 -19.57 -17.36
C GLY A 20 3.58 -18.43 -16.51
N LEU A 21 2.72 -18.74 -15.53
CA LEU A 21 2.06 -17.77 -14.65
C LEU A 21 2.84 -17.51 -13.36
N TYR A 22 3.96 -18.22 -13.15
CA TYR A 22 4.80 -18.05 -11.98
C TYR A 22 5.52 -16.69 -12.01
N LYS A 23 5.24 -15.84 -11.01
CA LYS A 23 5.84 -14.52 -10.88
C LYS A 23 7.12 -14.61 -10.06
N ASN A 24 8.22 -14.16 -10.64
CA ASN A 24 9.48 -13.98 -9.92
C ASN A 24 9.67 -12.50 -9.58
N GLU A 25 10.17 -12.22 -8.39
CA GLU A 25 10.47 -10.87 -7.96
C GLU A 25 11.83 -10.41 -8.50
N ARG A 26 11.92 -9.13 -8.87
CA ARG A 26 13.18 -8.46 -9.20
C ARG A 26 13.50 -7.46 -8.11
N THR A 27 14.60 -7.69 -7.41
CA THR A 27 15.01 -6.83 -6.28
C THR A 27 15.68 -5.55 -6.79
N LEU A 28 15.19 -4.40 -6.32
CA LEU A 28 15.83 -3.10 -6.50
C LEU A 28 16.90 -2.89 -5.41
N ASP A 29 18.03 -2.29 -5.79
CA ASP A 29 19.18 -1.91 -4.95
C ASP A 29 19.39 -0.37 -4.95
N SER A 30 18.31 0.37 -5.17
CA SER A 30 18.28 1.83 -5.14
C SER A 30 16.91 2.32 -4.70
N ALA A 31 16.82 3.61 -4.35
CA ALA A 31 15.53 4.28 -4.18
C ALA A 31 14.71 4.25 -5.48
N GLN A 32 13.40 4.41 -5.35
CA GLN A 32 12.46 4.46 -6.48
C GLN A 32 12.60 5.76 -7.27
N GLN A 33 12.84 5.66 -8.57
CA GLN A 33 13.00 6.79 -9.49
C GLN A 33 12.95 6.30 -10.96
N THR A 34 13.07 7.21 -11.93
CA THR A 34 13.06 6.85 -13.36
C THR A 34 14.14 5.82 -13.74
N ARG A 35 15.33 5.92 -13.15
CA ARG A 35 16.44 4.98 -13.36
C ARG A 35 16.80 4.27 -12.06
N VAL A 36 16.51 2.97 -11.99
CA VAL A 36 16.75 2.14 -10.79
C VAL A 36 17.93 1.20 -10.99
N LYS A 37 18.57 0.82 -9.90
CA LYS A 37 19.59 -0.24 -9.88
C LYS A 37 18.95 -1.54 -9.44
N LEU A 38 19.18 -2.62 -10.17
CA LEU A 38 18.79 -3.97 -9.77
C LEU A 38 19.88 -4.58 -8.88
N ARG A 39 19.53 -5.57 -8.06
CA ARG A 39 20.51 -6.33 -7.25
C ARG A 39 21.61 -7.01 -8.11
N SER A 40 21.34 -7.27 -9.38
CA SER A 40 22.33 -7.74 -10.35
C SER A 40 23.42 -6.70 -10.68
N GLY A 41 23.28 -5.45 -10.21
CA GLY A 41 24.17 -4.33 -10.53
C GLY A 41 23.74 -3.52 -11.74
N GLN A 42 22.77 -4.00 -12.52
CA GLN A 42 22.30 -3.33 -13.73
C GLN A 42 21.49 -2.07 -13.42
N SER A 43 21.75 -0.99 -14.16
CA SER A 43 20.93 0.23 -14.12
C SER A 43 19.94 0.25 -15.28
N VAL A 44 18.65 0.35 -14.97
CA VAL A 44 17.56 0.22 -15.95
C VAL A 44 16.55 1.37 -15.81
N LEU A 45 15.84 1.68 -16.91
CA LEU A 45 14.69 2.57 -16.85
C LEU A 45 13.47 1.82 -16.30
N ASN A 46 12.82 2.40 -15.29
CA ASN A 46 11.62 1.83 -14.68
C ASN A 46 10.36 2.42 -15.32
N LEU A 47 9.68 1.60 -16.14
CA LEU A 47 8.45 1.97 -16.85
C LEU A 47 7.22 1.21 -16.33
N CYS A 48 7.31 0.59 -15.15
CA CYS A 48 6.24 -0.22 -14.56
C CYS A 48 5.96 0.15 -13.10
N ALA A 49 6.24 1.39 -12.71
CA ALA A 49 5.95 1.90 -11.37
C ALA A 49 4.75 2.85 -11.38
N ASN A 50 4.04 2.90 -10.25
CA ASN A 50 2.96 3.85 -10.01
C ASN A 50 3.47 5.24 -9.54
N ASN A 51 4.74 5.57 -9.84
CA ASN A 51 5.40 6.80 -9.41
C ASN A 51 5.18 7.93 -10.44
N TYR A 52 3.92 8.21 -10.76
CA TYR A 52 3.52 9.08 -11.88
C TYR A 52 4.12 10.49 -11.80
N LEU A 53 4.14 11.07 -10.60
CA LEU A 53 4.63 12.43 -10.35
C LEU A 53 6.10 12.47 -9.90
N GLY A 54 6.79 11.32 -9.86
CA GLY A 54 8.19 11.25 -9.42
C GLY A 54 8.41 11.51 -7.92
N LEU A 55 7.36 11.45 -7.10
CA LEU A 55 7.43 11.84 -5.69
C LEU A 55 7.99 10.77 -4.73
N ALA A 56 8.10 9.51 -5.16
CA ALA A 56 8.48 8.40 -4.30
C ALA A 56 9.86 8.55 -3.60
N ASN A 57 10.77 9.34 -4.17
CA ASN A 57 12.07 9.67 -3.56
C ASN A 57 12.35 11.19 -3.63
N HIS A 58 11.30 12.02 -3.62
CA HIS A 58 11.47 13.46 -3.69
C HIS A 58 12.07 14.01 -2.38
N PRO A 59 13.13 14.85 -2.41
CA PRO A 59 13.85 15.28 -1.21
C PRO A 59 12.95 15.92 -0.14
N ALA A 60 11.97 16.73 -0.55
CA ALA A 60 11.04 17.36 0.39
C ALA A 60 10.13 16.34 1.11
N ILE A 61 9.73 15.24 0.44
CA ILE A 61 8.91 14.20 1.04
C ILE A 61 9.74 13.39 2.05
N VAL A 62 10.99 13.06 1.68
CA VAL A 62 11.93 12.37 2.58
C VAL A 62 12.20 13.21 3.83
N GLN A 63 12.38 14.52 3.68
CA GLN A 63 12.60 15.40 4.84
C GLN A 63 11.35 15.49 5.73
N ALA A 64 10.16 15.69 5.14
CA ALA A 64 8.91 15.73 5.91
C ALA A 64 8.67 14.42 6.70
N ALA A 65 9.04 13.27 6.13
CA ALA A 65 8.96 11.99 6.84
C ALA A 65 9.91 11.92 8.04
N LYS A 66 11.15 12.41 7.91
CA LYS A 66 12.11 12.47 9.03
C LYS A 66 11.61 13.38 10.14
N ASP A 67 11.16 14.59 9.79
CA ASP A 67 10.63 15.55 10.75
C ASP A 67 9.39 14.99 11.48
N ALA A 68 8.56 14.22 10.77
CA ALA A 68 7.41 13.55 11.36
C ALA A 68 7.82 12.46 12.36
N LEU A 69 8.86 11.67 12.07
CA LEU A 69 9.38 10.67 13.00
C LEU A 69 9.91 11.31 14.29
N ASP A 70 10.65 12.40 14.18
CA ASP A 70 11.19 13.13 15.34
C ASP A 70 10.07 13.75 16.20
N ARG A 71 9.00 14.24 15.56
CA ARG A 71 7.89 14.91 16.26
C ARG A 71 6.84 13.95 16.83
N TRP A 72 6.49 12.92 16.08
CA TRP A 72 5.32 12.07 16.36
C TRP A 72 5.68 10.65 16.79
N GLY A 73 6.95 10.25 16.66
CA GLY A 73 7.42 8.89 16.89
C GLY A 73 7.21 7.96 15.70
N TYR A 74 7.69 6.72 15.84
CA TYR A 74 7.69 5.74 14.75
C TYR A 74 6.32 5.10 14.48
N GLY A 75 5.55 4.82 15.53
CA GLY A 75 4.28 4.12 15.40
C GLY A 75 3.41 4.30 16.62
N LEU A 76 2.11 3.99 16.46
CA LEU A 76 1.09 4.25 17.49
C LEU A 76 0.70 3.03 18.31
N SER A 77 0.99 1.81 17.82
CA SER A 77 0.67 0.55 18.51
C SER A 77 -0.79 0.45 18.98
N SER A 78 -1.73 1.11 18.29
CA SER A 78 -3.12 1.22 18.68
C SER A 78 -4.01 1.63 17.50
N VAL A 79 -5.30 1.33 17.60
CA VAL A 79 -6.33 1.76 16.64
C VAL A 79 -6.80 3.19 16.93
N ARG A 80 -7.43 3.82 15.93
CA ARG A 80 -7.83 5.24 15.97
C ARG A 80 -8.61 5.64 17.21
N PHE A 81 -9.63 4.86 17.61
CA PHE A 81 -10.55 5.24 18.68
C PHE A 81 -10.01 5.04 20.11
N ILE A 82 -8.92 4.30 20.29
CA ILE A 82 -8.34 4.03 21.61
C ILE A 82 -7.26 5.08 21.91
N CYS A 83 -6.11 4.99 21.25
CA CYS A 83 -5.02 5.96 21.40
C CYS A 83 -4.17 6.09 20.12
N GLY A 84 -4.73 5.67 18.97
CA GLY A 84 -4.06 5.74 17.67
C GLY A 84 -4.39 7.00 16.85
N THR A 85 -4.91 8.07 17.46
CA THR A 85 -5.19 9.33 16.74
C THR A 85 -4.28 10.43 17.25
N GLN A 86 -3.37 10.89 16.40
CA GLN A 86 -2.60 12.12 16.60
C GLN A 86 -3.16 13.27 15.77
N THR A 87 -2.85 14.51 16.13
CA THR A 87 -3.28 15.72 15.41
C THR A 87 -2.95 15.68 13.91
N ILE A 88 -1.82 15.09 13.52
CA ILE A 88 -1.43 14.98 12.10
C ILE A 88 -2.41 14.13 11.27
N HIS A 89 -3.10 13.15 11.88
CA HIS A 89 -4.12 12.35 11.18
C HIS A 89 -5.31 13.23 10.79
N GLN A 90 -5.84 14.00 11.74
CA GLN A 90 -6.96 14.91 11.49
C GLN A 90 -6.59 16.05 10.54
N GLN A 91 -5.34 16.53 10.60
CA GLN A 91 -4.83 17.52 9.66
C GLN A 91 -4.78 16.98 8.22
N LEU A 92 -4.36 15.72 8.06
CA LEU A 92 -4.33 15.05 6.76
C LEU A 92 -5.75 14.81 6.24
N GLU A 93 -6.66 14.31 7.07
CA GLU A 93 -8.09 14.13 6.72
C GLU A 93 -8.70 15.43 6.22
N ALA A 94 -8.56 16.52 6.99
CA ALA A 94 -9.06 17.84 6.57
C ALA A 94 -8.39 18.38 5.30
N ALA A 95 -7.10 18.10 5.09
CA ALA A 95 -6.40 18.50 3.87
C ALA A 95 -6.89 17.73 2.63
N LEU A 96 -7.15 16.43 2.78
CA LEU A 96 -7.72 15.59 1.73
C LEU A 96 -9.13 16.03 1.38
N SER A 97 -9.99 16.31 2.36
CA SER A 97 -11.35 16.81 2.12
C SER A 97 -11.34 18.13 1.34
N ARG A 98 -10.44 19.06 1.68
CA ARG A 98 -10.24 20.31 0.91
C ARG A 98 -9.75 20.05 -0.52
N PHE A 99 -8.82 19.12 -0.69
CA PHE A 99 -8.25 18.79 -2.00
C PHE A 99 -9.27 18.13 -2.93
N LEU A 100 -10.04 17.17 -2.42
CA LEU A 100 -11.04 16.40 -3.16
C LEU A 100 -12.41 17.07 -3.22
N LYS A 101 -12.62 18.14 -2.44
CA LYS A 101 -13.89 18.86 -2.29
C LYS A 101 -15.01 17.96 -1.76
N THR A 102 -14.69 17.18 -0.73
CA THR A 102 -15.65 16.38 0.04
C THR A 102 -15.89 17.01 1.41
N ASP A 103 -16.99 16.63 2.07
CA ASP A 103 -17.31 17.16 3.41
C ASP A 103 -16.32 16.65 4.46
N ASP A 104 -15.94 15.37 4.40
CA ASP A 104 -14.96 14.76 5.31
C ASP A 104 -14.15 13.63 4.65
N THR A 105 -13.14 13.13 5.35
CA THR A 105 -12.25 12.04 4.94
C THR A 105 -11.89 11.14 6.12
N ILE A 106 -11.87 9.82 5.92
CA ILE A 106 -11.36 8.84 6.89
C ILE A 106 -10.11 8.13 6.34
N LEU A 107 -9.07 8.02 7.17
CA LEU A 107 -7.83 7.31 6.81
C LEU A 107 -7.91 5.80 7.04
N TYR A 108 -7.39 5.05 6.07
CA TYR A 108 -7.09 3.62 6.13
C TYR A 108 -5.60 3.38 5.83
N SER A 109 -5.07 2.22 6.22
CA SER A 109 -3.68 1.80 5.93
C SER A 109 -3.41 1.61 4.44
N SER A 110 -4.42 1.20 3.68
CA SER A 110 -4.34 1.01 2.24
C SER A 110 -5.72 1.22 1.59
N CYS A 111 -5.73 1.50 0.28
CA CYS A 111 -6.98 1.58 -0.49
C CYS A 111 -7.69 0.21 -0.59
N PHE A 112 -6.94 -0.90 -0.45
CA PHE A 112 -7.54 -2.23 -0.38
C PHE A 112 -8.43 -2.38 0.86
N ASP A 113 -7.95 -1.92 2.03
CA ASP A 113 -8.71 -1.95 3.27
C ASP A 113 -9.89 -0.96 3.24
N ALA A 114 -9.69 0.22 2.65
CA ALA A 114 -10.76 1.21 2.50
C ALA A 114 -11.94 0.64 1.69
N ASN A 115 -11.66 -0.03 0.57
CA ASN A 115 -12.70 -0.68 -0.24
C ASN A 115 -13.34 -1.85 0.50
N GLY A 116 -12.54 -2.68 1.17
CA GLY A 116 -13.03 -3.84 1.92
C GLY A 116 -14.00 -3.46 3.03
N GLY A 117 -13.71 -2.38 3.77
CA GLY A 117 -14.55 -1.90 4.87
C GLY A 117 -15.65 -0.92 4.47
N LEU A 118 -15.83 -0.60 3.19
CA LEU A 118 -16.81 0.38 2.74
C LEU A 118 -18.22 -0.22 2.62
N PHE A 119 -18.37 -1.27 1.81
CA PHE A 119 -19.70 -1.74 1.37
C PHE A 119 -20.48 -2.40 2.50
N GLU A 120 -19.88 -3.34 3.24
CA GLU A 120 -20.55 -4.03 4.34
C GLU A 120 -20.94 -3.10 5.49
N THR A 121 -20.28 -1.94 5.61
CA THR A 121 -20.59 -0.93 6.62
C THR A 121 -21.80 -0.08 6.24
N LEU A 122 -22.06 0.08 4.94
CA LEU A 122 -23.06 1.01 4.42
C LEU A 122 -24.30 0.35 3.84
N LEU A 123 -24.18 -0.90 3.40
CA LEU A 123 -25.22 -1.65 2.70
C LEU A 123 -25.63 -2.89 3.48
N ASP A 124 -26.87 -3.34 3.30
CA ASP A 124 -27.37 -4.59 3.85
C ASP A 124 -27.97 -5.53 2.79
N ALA A 125 -28.74 -6.53 3.23
CA ALA A 125 -29.32 -7.55 2.36
C ALA A 125 -30.44 -7.02 1.44
N GLU A 126 -30.94 -5.81 1.68
CA GLU A 126 -31.98 -5.15 0.87
C GLU A 126 -31.40 -4.26 -0.24
N ASP A 127 -30.08 -4.05 -0.24
CA ASP A 127 -29.35 -3.24 -1.22
C ASP A 127 -28.75 -4.06 -2.37
N ALA A 128 -28.26 -3.37 -3.41
CA ALA A 128 -27.54 -3.97 -4.54
C ALA A 128 -26.30 -3.16 -4.94
N VAL A 129 -25.22 -3.86 -5.29
CA VAL A 129 -24.00 -3.29 -5.88
C VAL A 129 -23.93 -3.63 -7.36
N VAL A 130 -23.75 -2.63 -8.22
CA VAL A 130 -23.52 -2.80 -9.66
C VAL A 130 -22.09 -2.36 -9.96
N SER A 131 -21.29 -3.27 -10.51
CA SER A 131 -19.87 -3.05 -10.86
C SER A 131 -19.62 -3.23 -12.34
#